data_AF-A0A2G9T429-F1
#
_entry.id   AF-A0A2G9T429-F1
#
_cell.length_a   1.000
_cell.length_b   1.000
_cell.length_c   1.000
_cell.angle_alpha   90.00
_cell.angle_beta   90.00
_cell.angle_gamma   90.00
#
_symmetry.space_group_name_H-M   'P 1'
#
loop_
_entity.id
_entity.type
_entity.pdbx_description
1 polymer ?
#
loop_
_entity_poly.entity_id
_entity_poly.type
_entity_poly.pdbx_seq_one_letter_code
_entity_poly.pdbx_strand_id
1 'polypeptide(L)'
;LLKTLPILQNQIDALLEFQVSASELNNGVINCSFILLFRDLIRLFACYNDGIINLLEKYFDMNKKQCRDALDTYKGFLTRLDKVSEFLRVAESVGIDRGEIPDLTRAPASLLEALEAHLNHLEGGRVPPSGLPGQQYPSAQSQVANFSMAGGFQTQAHVGDAERTRYIELEKERLRQFEEQKRQQGAAEAMSAQTTTKTSDDLLDLFNAPAQVDITSFYINRQ
;
A
#
# COMPACT_ATOMS: atom_id res chain seq x y z
N LEU A 1 -17.95 7.21 6.26
CA LEU A 1 -16.90 6.56 7.07
C LEU A 1 -17.42 6.11 8.44
N LEU A 2 -17.69 7.01 9.38
CA LEU A 2 -18.15 6.65 10.74
C LEU A 2 -19.47 5.86 10.80
N LYS A 3 -20.37 6.01 9.81
CA LYS A 3 -21.59 5.17 9.69
C LYS A 3 -21.33 3.80 9.04
N THR A 4 -20.23 3.68 8.29
CA THR A 4 -19.92 2.49 7.48
C THR A 4 -19.02 1.53 8.24
N LEU A 5 -18.10 2.05 9.07
CA LEU A 5 -17.20 1.26 9.91
C LEU A 5 -17.93 0.27 10.84
N PRO A 6 -19.03 0.64 11.54
CA PRO A 6 -19.76 -0.30 12.39
C PRO A 6 -20.37 -1.47 11.61
N ILE A 7 -20.80 -1.24 10.36
CA ILE A 7 -21.37 -2.29 9.51
C ILE A 7 -20.27 -3.30 9.16
N LEU A 8 -19.09 -2.80 8.78
CA LEU A 8 -17.94 -3.63 8.45
C LEU A 8 -17.42 -4.41 9.67
N GLN A 9 -17.40 -3.76 10.84
CA GLN A 9 -17.05 -4.42 12.10
C GLN A 9 -18.00 -5.59 12.40
N ASN A 10 -19.32 -5.39 12.27
CA ASN A 10 -20.28 -6.46 12.50
C ASN A 10 -20.11 -7.65 11.55
N GLN A 11 -19.77 -7.38 10.28
CA GLN A 11 -19.49 -8.44 9.30
C GLN A 11 -18.22 -9.23 9.65
N ILE A 12 -17.15 -8.52 10.03
CA ILE A 12 -15.89 -9.16 10.47
C ILE A 12 -16.15 -9.97 11.74
N ASP A 13 -16.89 -9.44 12.71
CA ASP A 13 -17.20 -10.15 13.94
C ASP A 13 -18.01 -11.43 13.68
N ALA A 14 -19.06 -11.35 12.85
CA ALA A 14 -19.85 -12.53 12.48
C ALA A 14 -19.01 -13.58 11.73
N LEU A 15 -18.03 -13.17 10.92
CA LEU A 15 -17.09 -14.08 10.28
C LEU A 15 -16.16 -14.72 11.32
N LEU A 16 -15.60 -13.93 12.23
CA LEU A 16 -14.69 -14.39 13.28
C LEU A 16 -15.39 -15.21 14.38
N GLU A 17 -16.72 -15.20 14.45
CA GLU A 17 -17.49 -16.15 15.26
C GLU A 17 -17.36 -17.60 14.75
N PHE A 18 -16.93 -17.80 13.49
CA PHE A 18 -16.53 -19.11 12.97
C PHE A 18 -15.18 -19.55 13.55
N GLN A 19 -15.17 -19.82 14.86
CA GLN A 19 -14.02 -20.30 15.62
C GLN A 19 -13.81 -21.79 15.36
N VAL A 20 -13.19 -22.11 14.22
CA VAL A 20 -12.87 -23.48 13.84
C VAL A 20 -11.40 -23.79 14.15
N SER A 21 -11.14 -24.96 14.71
CA SER A 21 -9.80 -25.49 14.87
C SER A 21 -9.37 -26.32 13.65
N ALA A 22 -8.07 -26.43 13.41
CA ALA A 22 -7.53 -27.26 12.31
C ALA A 22 -8.02 -28.73 12.38
N SER A 23 -8.28 -29.25 13.60
CA SER A 23 -8.82 -30.60 13.82
C SER A 23 -10.28 -30.78 13.35
N GLU A 24 -11.06 -29.71 13.32
CA GLU A 24 -12.46 -29.73 12.88
C GLU A 24 -12.58 -29.62 11.35
N LEU A 25 -11.51 -29.16 10.68
CA LEU A 25 -11.37 -29.05 9.24
C LEU A 25 -11.01 -30.40 8.58
N ASN A 26 -11.87 -31.40 8.83
CA ASN A 26 -11.67 -32.81 8.44
C ASN A 26 -12.49 -33.26 7.22
N ASN A 27 -13.31 -32.37 6.65
CA ASN A 27 -14.19 -32.68 5.52
C ASN A 27 -14.00 -31.67 4.37
N GLY A 28 -14.07 -32.14 3.12
CA GLY A 28 -13.92 -31.26 1.95
C GLY A 28 -14.92 -30.11 1.91
N VAL A 29 -16.16 -30.31 2.39
CA VAL A 29 -17.20 -29.26 2.43
C VAL A 29 -16.84 -28.15 3.41
N ILE A 30 -16.41 -28.49 4.63
CA ILE A 30 -16.03 -27.50 5.64
C ILE A 30 -14.73 -26.79 5.23
N ASN A 31 -13.78 -27.50 4.61
CA ASN A 31 -12.54 -26.92 4.09
C ASN A 31 -12.81 -25.93 2.96
N CYS A 32 -13.65 -26.27 1.99
CA CYS A 32 -14.07 -25.35 0.94
C CYS A 32 -14.77 -24.11 1.50
N SER A 33 -15.63 -24.31 2.51
CA SER A 33 -16.34 -23.20 3.18
C SER A 33 -15.35 -22.29 3.91
N PHE A 34 -14.37 -22.86 4.61
CA PHE A 34 -13.31 -22.11 5.28
C PHE A 34 -12.45 -21.30 4.30
N ILE A 35 -12.09 -21.86 3.14
CA ILE A 35 -11.33 -21.12 2.11
C ILE A 35 -12.13 -19.91 1.59
N LEU A 36 -13.44 -20.04 1.42
CA LEU A 36 -14.30 -18.91 1.04
C LEU A 36 -14.34 -17.84 2.14
N LEU A 37 -14.53 -18.25 3.40
CA LEU A 37 -14.49 -17.34 4.55
C LEU A 37 -13.15 -16.64 4.70
N PHE A 38 -12.04 -17.35 4.46
CA PHE A 38 -10.70 -16.76 4.44
C PHE A 38 -10.62 -15.65 3.39
N ARG A 39 -11.01 -15.91 2.14
CA ARG A 39 -10.95 -14.92 1.05
C ARG A 39 -11.83 -13.70 1.33
N ASP A 40 -12.99 -13.91 1.95
CA ASP A 40 -13.86 -12.81 2.35
C ASP A 40 -13.27 -12.02 3.51
N LEU A 41 -12.68 -12.68 4.51
CA LEU A 41 -11.97 -12.04 5.62
C LEU A 41 -10.84 -11.16 5.11
N ILE A 42 -10.03 -11.65 4.16
CA ILE A 42 -8.97 -10.86 3.53
C ILE A 42 -9.56 -9.57 2.94
N ARG A 43 -10.60 -9.65 2.12
CA ARG A 43 -11.20 -8.45 1.50
C ARG A 43 -11.85 -7.52 2.51
N LEU A 44 -12.59 -8.05 3.47
CA LEU A 44 -13.24 -7.25 4.51
C LEU A 44 -12.21 -6.52 5.38
N PHE A 45 -11.12 -7.20 5.73
CA PHE A 45 -10.06 -6.61 6.55
C PHE A 45 -9.25 -5.57 5.80
N ALA A 46 -9.03 -5.72 4.49
CA ALA A 46 -8.45 -4.67 3.64
C ALA A 46 -9.28 -3.38 3.69
N CYS A 47 -10.59 -3.50 3.43
CA CYS A 47 -11.53 -2.38 3.52
C CYS A 47 -11.56 -1.76 4.93
N TYR A 48 -11.38 -2.60 5.97
CA TYR A 48 -11.39 -2.13 7.35
C TYR A 48 -10.13 -1.33 7.67
N ASN A 49 -8.96 -1.81 7.25
CA ASN A 49 -7.69 -1.09 7.34
C ASN A 49 -7.77 0.26 6.64
N ASP A 50 -8.27 0.33 5.41
CA ASP A 50 -8.46 1.59 4.68
C ASP A 50 -9.37 2.55 5.45
N GLY A 51 -10.43 2.00 6.05
CA GLY A 51 -11.36 2.76 6.87
C GLY A 51 -10.70 3.33 8.14
N ILE A 52 -9.81 2.57 8.78
CA ILE A 52 -9.04 2.99 9.95
C ILE A 52 -7.99 4.03 9.58
N ILE A 53 -7.25 3.84 8.48
CA ILE A 53 -6.27 4.82 8.00
C ILE A 53 -6.94 6.17 7.75
N ASN A 54 -8.08 6.18 7.03
CA ASN A 54 -8.85 7.40 6.76
C ASN A 54 -9.42 8.05 8.04
N LEU A 55 -9.74 7.24 9.05
CA LEU A 55 -10.15 7.73 10.36
C LEU A 55 -8.97 8.43 11.08
N LEU A 56 -7.81 7.79 11.10
CA LEU A 56 -6.61 8.29 11.76
C LEU A 56 -6.00 9.52 11.06
N GLU A 57 -6.09 9.59 9.74
CA GLU A 57 -5.63 10.74 8.94
C GLU A 57 -6.33 12.03 9.36
N LYS A 58 -7.61 11.95 9.70
CA LYS A 58 -8.44 13.09 10.13
C LYS A 58 -8.46 13.29 11.63
N TYR A 59 -7.87 12.39 12.42
CA TYR A 59 -8.03 12.35 13.87
C TYR A 59 -7.60 13.64 14.57
N PHE A 60 -6.48 14.22 14.14
CA PHE A 60 -5.92 15.43 14.75
C PHE A 60 -6.72 16.71 14.45
N ASP A 61 -7.62 16.65 13.47
CA ASP A 61 -8.51 17.76 13.10
C ASP A 61 -9.93 17.58 13.66
N MET A 62 -10.20 16.49 14.39
CA MET A 62 -11.51 16.19 14.97
C MET A 62 -11.76 16.92 16.29
N ASN A 63 -13.05 17.09 16.64
CA ASN A 63 -13.41 17.63 17.95
C ASN A 63 -13.29 16.57 19.05
N LYS A 64 -13.26 17.01 20.32
CA LYS A 64 -13.12 16.14 21.51
C LYS A 64 -14.01 14.90 21.50
N LYS A 65 -15.29 15.04 21.16
CA LYS A 65 -16.23 13.90 21.15
C LYS A 65 -15.86 12.91 20.05
N GLN A 66 -15.57 13.42 18.86
CA GLN A 66 -15.15 12.61 17.72
C GLN A 66 -13.80 11.91 17.96
N CYS A 67 -12.84 12.56 18.62
CA CYS A 67 -11.56 11.94 19.00
C CYS A 67 -11.75 10.79 19.99
N ARG A 68 -12.70 10.88 20.93
CA ARG A 68 -13.08 9.76 21.79
C ARG A 68 -13.64 8.60 20.99
N ASP A 69 -14.64 8.86 20.15
CA ASP A 69 -15.29 7.82 19.33
C ASP A 69 -14.29 7.16 18.37
N ALA A 70 -13.38 7.94 17.78
CA ALA A 70 -12.34 7.45 16.87
C ALA A 70 -11.27 6.62 17.59
N LEU A 71 -10.87 7.03 18.80
CA LEU A 71 -9.92 6.28 19.62
C LEU A 71 -10.49 4.94 20.06
N ASP A 72 -11.76 4.92 20.47
CA ASP A 72 -12.47 3.68 20.82
C ASP A 72 -12.56 2.73 19.63
N THR A 73 -12.90 3.26 18.45
CA THR A 73 -12.90 2.52 17.18
C THR A 73 -11.53 1.91 16.86
N TYR A 74 -10.44 2.67 17.07
CA TYR A 74 -9.07 2.19 16.83
C TYR A 74 -8.67 1.09 17.83
N LYS A 75 -9.01 1.24 19.12
CA LYS A 75 -8.77 0.17 20.11
C LYS A 75 -9.53 -1.11 19.76
N GLY A 76 -10.79 -0.98 19.33
CA GLY A 76 -11.57 -2.10 18.82
C GLY A 76 -10.94 -2.76 17.60
N PHE A 77 -10.36 -1.98 16.69
CA PHE A 77 -9.58 -2.49 15.55
C PHE A 77 -8.39 -3.35 16.01
N LEU A 78 -7.60 -2.92 17.00
CA LEU A 78 -6.45 -3.69 17.50
C LEU A 78 -6.87 -5.05 18.07
N THR A 79 -7.96 -5.10 18.83
CA THR A 79 -8.51 -6.36 19.35
C THR A 79 -8.95 -7.30 18.22
N ARG A 80 -9.56 -6.77 17.15
CA ARG A 80 -9.96 -7.58 15.99
C ARG A 80 -8.75 -8.05 15.18
N LEU A 81 -7.71 -7.22 15.03
CA LEU A 81 -6.46 -7.59 14.38
C LEU A 81 -5.82 -8.83 15.04
N ASP A 82 -5.80 -8.90 16.38
CA ASP A 82 -5.28 -10.07 17.11
C ASP A 82 -6.09 -11.35 16.78
N LYS A 83 -7.43 -11.26 16.72
CA LYS A 83 -8.31 -12.38 16.32
C LYS A 83 -8.12 -12.81 14.87
N VAL A 84 -7.95 -11.85 13.95
CA VAL A 84 -7.66 -12.14 12.54
C VAL A 84 -6.33 -12.87 12.42
N SER A 85 -5.29 -12.45 13.15
CA SER A 85 -4.01 -13.17 13.20
C SER A 85 -4.19 -14.63 13.62
N GLU A 86 -5.04 -14.91 14.60
CA GLU A 86 -5.33 -16.29 15.01
C GLU A 86 -6.03 -17.09 13.90
N PHE A 87 -7.03 -16.50 13.24
CA PHE A 87 -7.70 -17.11 12.09
C PHE A 87 -6.72 -17.43 10.95
N LEU A 88 -5.77 -16.52 10.65
CA LEU A 88 -4.76 -16.73 9.62
C LEU A 88 -3.79 -17.87 9.96
N ARG A 89 -3.49 -18.12 11.25
CA ARG A 89 -2.69 -19.29 11.64
C ARG A 89 -3.41 -20.62 11.37
N VAL A 90 -4.72 -20.66 11.57
CA VAL A 90 -5.53 -21.83 11.20
C VAL A 90 -5.51 -22.00 9.68
N ALA A 91 -5.62 -20.91 8.92
CA ALA A 91 -5.50 -20.94 7.47
C ALA A 91 -4.16 -21.51 6.97
N GLU A 92 -3.06 -21.11 7.59
CA GLU A 92 -1.74 -21.68 7.29
C GLU A 92 -1.69 -23.18 7.57
N SER A 93 -2.27 -23.63 8.69
CA SER A 93 -2.25 -25.04 9.09
C SER A 93 -3.02 -25.96 8.15
N VAL A 94 -4.03 -25.45 7.43
CA VAL A 94 -4.81 -26.22 6.44
C VAL A 94 -4.23 -26.17 5.03
N GLY A 95 -3.06 -25.55 4.87
CA GLY A 95 -2.32 -25.53 3.61
C GLY A 95 -2.70 -24.40 2.66
N ILE A 96 -3.24 -23.28 3.16
CA ILE A 96 -3.34 -22.06 2.36
C ILE A 96 -1.92 -21.50 2.14
N ASP A 97 -1.61 -21.16 0.89
CA ASP A 97 -0.30 -20.68 0.50
C ASP A 97 0.07 -19.42 1.29
N ARG A 98 1.30 -19.38 1.82
CA ARG A 98 1.80 -18.23 2.59
C ARG A 98 1.79 -16.91 1.81
N GLY A 99 1.82 -16.97 0.47
CA GLY A 99 1.69 -15.79 -0.39
C GLY A 99 0.28 -15.21 -0.45
N GLU A 100 -0.75 -15.98 -0.08
CA GLU A 100 -2.13 -15.50 0.04
C GLU A 100 -2.44 -14.95 1.45
N ILE A 101 -1.57 -15.23 2.43
CA ILE A 101 -1.71 -14.77 3.80
C ILE A 101 -1.04 -13.41 3.94
N PRO A 102 -1.79 -12.33 4.20
CA PRO A 102 -1.21 -11.01 4.37
C PRO A 102 -0.41 -10.94 5.66
N ASP A 103 0.77 -10.32 5.60
CA ASP A 103 1.56 -10.05 6.80
C ASP A 103 0.88 -8.96 7.63
N LEU A 104 0.40 -9.37 8.80
CA LEU A 104 -0.22 -8.49 9.78
C LEU A 104 0.87 -7.93 10.69
N THR A 105 1.57 -6.91 10.22
CA THR A 105 2.47 -6.17 11.10
C THR A 105 1.65 -5.44 12.17
N ARG A 106 2.09 -5.60 13.42
CA ARG A 106 1.42 -4.94 14.55
C ARG A 106 1.72 -3.45 14.49
N ALA A 107 0.67 -2.63 14.68
CA ALA A 107 0.85 -1.19 14.79
C ALA A 107 1.82 -0.86 15.95
N PRO A 108 2.73 0.12 15.78
CA PRO A 108 3.66 0.49 16.85
C PRO A 108 2.89 1.07 18.03
N ALA A 109 3.26 0.66 19.25
CA ALA A 109 2.61 1.11 20.49
C ALA A 109 2.64 2.64 20.66
N SER A 110 3.65 3.30 20.10
CA SER A 110 3.80 4.75 20.08
C SER A 110 2.62 5.47 19.42
N LEU A 111 1.96 4.85 18.45
CA LEU A 111 0.83 5.47 17.76
C LEU A 111 -0.37 5.59 18.71
N LEU A 112 -0.65 4.54 19.49
CA LEU A 112 -1.74 4.55 20.45
C LEU A 112 -1.51 5.62 21.54
N GLU A 113 -0.27 5.69 22.06
CA GLU A 113 0.11 6.68 23.06
C GLU A 113 -0.03 8.12 22.53
N ALA A 114 0.35 8.37 21.28
CA ALA A 114 0.20 9.68 20.65
C ALA A 114 -1.28 10.10 20.50
N LEU A 115 -2.16 9.17 20.13
CA LEU A 115 -3.61 9.43 20.02
C LEU A 115 -4.23 9.73 21.40
N GLU A 116 -3.86 8.96 22.43
CA GLU A 116 -4.32 9.18 23.80
C GLU A 116 -3.85 10.52 24.37
N ALA A 117 -2.58 10.89 24.14
CA ALA A 117 -2.03 12.17 24.55
C ALA A 117 -2.75 13.36 23.90
N HIS A 118 -3.06 13.26 22.60
CA HIS A 118 -3.80 14.30 21.88
C HIS A 118 -5.22 14.48 22.45
N LEU A 119 -5.93 13.38 22.70
CA LEU A 119 -7.25 13.45 23.33
C LEU A 119 -7.18 14.09 24.71
N ASN A 120 -6.22 13.69 25.55
CA ASN A 120 -6.03 14.24 26.90
C ASN A 120 -5.74 15.76 26.88
N HIS A 121 -5.00 16.24 25.88
CA HIS A 121 -4.78 17.67 25.66
C HIS A 121 -6.10 18.40 25.33
N LEU A 122 -6.94 17.83 24.46
CA LEU A 122 -8.28 18.36 24.16
C LEU A 122 -9.24 18.31 25.36
N GLU A 123 -9.02 17.42 26.33
CA GLU A 123 -9.88 17.29 27.50
C GLU A 123 -9.68 18.40 28.54
N GLY A 124 -8.69 19.27 28.35
CA GLY A 124 -8.33 20.34 29.30
C GLY A 124 -7.38 19.87 30.41
N GLY A 125 -6.77 18.69 30.26
CA GLY A 125 -5.73 18.23 31.16
C GLY A 125 -4.52 19.16 31.10
N ARG A 126 -4.16 19.79 32.22
CA ARG A 126 -2.87 20.46 32.37
C ARG A 126 -1.78 19.45 31.99
N VAL A 127 -1.04 19.78 30.93
CA VAL A 127 0.22 19.13 30.59
C VAL A 127 1.09 19.09 31.85
N PRO A 128 1.71 17.95 32.22
CA PRO A 128 2.84 17.96 33.14
C PRO A 128 3.88 18.96 32.64
N PRO A 129 4.66 19.62 33.51
CA PRO A 129 5.61 20.65 33.13
C PRO A 129 6.78 20.00 32.36
N SER A 130 6.57 19.77 31.08
CA SER A 130 7.58 19.47 30.09
C SER A 130 7.23 20.32 28.86
N GLY A 131 7.07 21.62 29.11
CA GLY A 131 6.74 22.61 28.10
C GLY A 131 8.00 23.09 27.40
N LEU A 132 8.13 22.73 26.13
CA LEU A 132 8.68 23.65 25.12
C LEU A 132 7.49 24.06 24.24
N PRO A 133 7.24 25.36 24.03
CA PRO A 133 6.19 25.82 23.15
C PRO A 133 6.61 25.52 21.71
N GLY A 134 5.87 24.64 21.03
CA GLY A 134 6.18 24.20 19.67
C GLY A 134 6.41 22.70 19.48
N GLN A 135 6.01 21.84 20.42
CA GLN A 135 5.94 20.39 20.18
C GLN A 135 4.86 20.09 19.14
N GLN A 136 5.24 20.27 17.88
CA GLN A 136 4.72 19.56 16.72
C GLN A 136 4.57 18.09 17.14
N TYR A 137 3.34 17.57 17.18
CA TYR A 137 3.09 16.14 17.45
C TYR A 137 4.04 15.35 16.54
N PRO A 138 5.06 14.66 17.07
CA PRO A 138 6.07 14.05 16.22
C PRO A 138 5.40 12.93 15.41
N SER A 139 5.11 13.19 14.14
CA SER A 139 4.95 12.17 13.10
C SER A 139 3.90 11.07 13.37
N ALA A 140 2.84 11.30 14.15
CA ALA A 140 1.75 10.33 14.26
C ALA A 140 1.13 10.07 12.87
N GLN A 141 1.02 11.10 12.03
CA GLN A 141 0.69 10.97 10.60
C GLN A 141 1.69 10.10 9.83
N SER A 142 2.99 10.21 10.10
CA SER A 142 3.99 9.33 9.48
C SER A 142 3.91 7.91 10.01
N GLN A 143 3.51 7.70 11.27
CA GLN A 143 3.26 6.37 11.84
C GLN A 143 1.99 5.73 11.25
N VAL A 144 0.95 6.51 10.97
CA VAL A 144 -0.24 6.07 10.22
C VAL A 144 0.13 5.70 8.78
N ALA A 145 0.99 6.50 8.13
CA ALA A 145 1.53 6.16 6.81
C ALA A 145 2.42 4.90 6.82
N ASN A 146 3.13 4.66 7.91
CA ASN A 146 3.89 3.42 8.09
C ASN A 146 2.96 2.22 8.30
N PHE A 147 1.84 2.41 9.01
CA PHE A 147 0.79 1.38 9.17
C PHE A 147 0.14 1.02 7.83
N SER A 148 -0.09 1.99 6.94
CA SER A 148 -0.60 1.74 5.59
C SER A 148 0.39 1.00 4.67
N MET A 149 1.69 1.07 4.98
CA MET A 149 2.73 0.32 4.26
C MET A 149 3.00 -1.06 4.88
N ALA A 150 2.72 -1.22 6.17
CA ALA A 150 3.03 -2.42 6.93
C ALA A 150 1.85 -3.40 6.99
N GLY A 151 0.60 -2.93 6.82
CA GLY A 151 -0.53 -3.80 6.52
C GLY A 151 -0.47 -4.25 5.07
N GLY A 152 0.07 -5.44 4.81
CA GLY A 152 0.28 -6.03 3.47
C GLY A 152 -0.98 -6.30 2.62
N PHE A 153 -2.08 -5.59 2.85
CA PHE A 153 -3.35 -5.71 2.16
C PHE A 153 -3.40 -4.93 0.83
N GLN A 154 -2.28 -4.78 0.13
CA GLN A 154 -2.30 -4.20 -1.21
C GLN A 154 -3.00 -5.16 -2.17
N THR A 155 -4.14 -4.72 -2.73
CA THR A 155 -4.93 -5.45 -3.72
C THR A 155 -4.28 -5.46 -5.12
N GLN A 156 -2.94 -5.44 -5.21
CA GLN A 156 -2.23 -5.60 -6.46
C GLN A 156 -1.85 -7.07 -6.68
N ALA A 157 -1.94 -7.51 -7.94
CA ALA A 157 -1.49 -8.82 -8.37
C ALA A 157 -0.13 -9.12 -7.73
N HIS A 158 -0.10 -10.15 -6.90
CA HIS A 158 1.02 -10.52 -6.06
C HIS A 158 2.17 -11.03 -6.92
N VAL A 159 2.98 -10.11 -7.44
CA VAL A 159 4.33 -10.42 -7.92
C VAL A 159 5.17 -10.59 -6.66
N GLY A 160 5.45 -11.84 -6.29
CA GLY A 160 6.15 -12.14 -5.04
C GLY A 160 7.49 -11.43 -4.95
N ASP A 161 7.99 -11.17 -3.73
CA ASP A 161 9.23 -10.42 -3.49
C ASP A 161 10.43 -10.94 -4.30
N ALA A 162 10.48 -12.26 -4.54
CA ALA A 162 11.47 -12.90 -5.38
C ALA A 162 11.37 -12.48 -6.86
N GLU A 163 10.16 -12.38 -7.41
CA GLU A 163 9.94 -11.93 -8.78
C GLU A 163 10.24 -10.45 -8.92
N ARG A 164 9.84 -9.62 -7.93
CA ARG A 164 10.15 -8.19 -7.90
C ARG A 164 11.66 -7.94 -7.91
N THR A 165 12.41 -8.71 -7.12
CA THR A 165 13.88 -8.64 -7.08
C THR A 165 14.48 -9.03 -8.42
N ARG A 166 13.95 -10.07 -9.06
CA ARG A 166 14.41 -10.55 -10.37
C ARG A 166 14.13 -9.54 -11.49
N TYR A 167 12.99 -8.84 -11.46
CA TYR A 167 12.69 -7.75 -12.40
C TYR A 167 13.67 -6.59 -12.27
N ILE A 168 14.00 -6.18 -11.03
CA ILE A 168 14.99 -5.12 -10.77
C ILE A 168 16.38 -5.51 -11.26
N GLU A 169 16.77 -6.77 -11.07
CA GLU A 169 18.07 -7.27 -11.50
C GLU A 169 18.18 -7.35 -13.03
N LEU A 170 17.13 -7.82 -13.71
CA LEU A 170 17.05 -7.84 -15.17
C LEU A 170 17.12 -6.43 -15.76
N GLU A 171 16.44 -5.46 -15.14
CA GLU A 171 16.47 -4.06 -15.58
C GLU A 171 17.85 -3.42 -15.37
N LYS A 172 18.51 -3.70 -14.24
CA LYS A 172 19.90 -3.29 -14.00
C LYS A 172 20.88 -3.89 -15.00
N GLU A 173 20.64 -5.12 -15.46
CA GLU A 173 21.50 -5.77 -16.45
C GLU A 173 21.30 -5.19 -17.86
N ARG A 174 20.04 -4.92 -18.25
CA ARG A 174 19.76 -4.14 -19.46
C ARG A 174 20.41 -2.76 -19.45
N LEU A 175 20.40 -2.08 -18.31
CA LEU A 175 21.02 -0.77 -18.17
C LEU A 175 22.54 -0.84 -18.31
N ARG A 176 23.18 -1.85 -17.72
CA ARG A 176 24.63 -2.11 -17.88
C ARG A 176 24.99 -2.39 -19.34
N GLN A 177 24.20 -3.19 -20.06
CA GLN A 177 24.43 -3.45 -21.48
C GLN A 177 24.33 -2.17 -22.31
N PHE A 178 23.35 -1.31 -22.01
CA PHE A 178 23.20 -0.03 -22.71
C PHE A 178 24.36 0.93 -22.42
N GLU A 179 24.80 1.01 -21.16
CA GLU A 179 25.92 1.85 -20.75
C GLU A 179 27.25 1.37 -21.36
N GLU A 180 27.44 0.07 -21.47
CA GLU A 180 28.61 -0.53 -22.12
C GLU A 180 28.60 -0.33 -23.65
N GLN A 181 27.41 -0.40 -24.27
CA GLN A 181 27.21 -0.09 -25.68
C GLN A 181 27.47 1.40 -25.96
N LYS A 182 27.04 2.29 -25.06
CA LYS A 182 27.36 3.73 -25.13
C LYS A 182 28.85 4.00 -24.91
N ARG A 183 29.51 3.24 -24.04
CA ARG A 183 30.96 3.33 -23.79
C ARG A 183 31.78 2.83 -24.99
N GLN A 184 31.31 1.81 -25.71
CA GLN A 184 31.91 1.35 -26.95
C GLN A 184 31.66 2.30 -28.12
N GLN A 185 30.49 2.93 -28.21
CA GLN A 185 30.21 3.98 -29.20
C GLN A 185 31.01 5.26 -28.95
N GLY A 186 31.15 5.69 -27.69
CA GLY A 186 32.01 6.83 -27.33
C GLY A 186 33.51 6.57 -27.53
N ALA A 187 33.96 5.31 -27.46
CA ALA A 187 35.34 4.92 -27.78
C ALA A 187 35.62 4.91 -29.30
N ALA A 188 34.61 4.69 -30.14
CA ALA A 188 34.73 4.78 -31.60
C ALA A 188 34.83 6.24 -32.09
N GLU A 189 34.17 7.19 -31.42
CA GLU A 189 34.27 8.62 -31.74
C GLU A 189 35.62 9.24 -31.33
N ALA A 190 36.32 8.68 -30.33
CA ALA A 190 37.66 9.13 -29.94
C ALA A 190 38.78 8.72 -30.93
N MET A 191 38.53 7.76 -31.83
CA MET A 191 39.49 7.32 -32.86
C MET A 191 39.37 8.11 -34.18
N SER A 192 38.37 8.99 -34.33
CA SER A 192 38.17 9.78 -35.56
C SER A 192 38.59 11.26 -35.44
N ALA A 193 39.13 11.69 -34.29
CA ALA A 193 39.56 13.07 -34.07
C ALA A 193 40.96 13.38 -34.65
N GLN A 194 41.18 13.03 -35.91
CA GLN A 194 42.21 13.64 -36.75
C GLN A 194 41.65 13.68 -38.17
N THR A 195 40.99 14.78 -38.53
CA THR A 195 41.08 15.51 -39.82
C THR A 195 40.00 16.61 -39.86
N THR A 196 40.44 17.87 -39.68
CA THR A 196 39.91 19.14 -40.23
C THR A 196 38.47 19.63 -39.96
N THR A 197 38.35 20.55 -38.99
CA THR A 197 37.86 21.95 -39.09
C THR A 197 36.59 22.35 -39.86
N LYS A 198 35.74 23.12 -39.13
CA LYS A 198 34.75 24.16 -39.54
C LYS A 198 33.43 23.64 -40.15
N THR A 199 32.22 24.10 -39.82
CA THR A 199 31.73 25.30 -39.09
C THR A 199 30.29 25.01 -38.66
N SER A 200 29.91 25.57 -37.51
CA SER A 200 28.55 25.72 -36.98
C SER A 200 27.56 26.29 -38.00
N ASP A 201 26.40 25.65 -38.20
CA ASP A 201 25.08 26.29 -38.45
C ASP A 201 24.00 25.24 -38.84
N ASP A 202 23.57 24.37 -37.91
CA ASP A 202 22.36 23.53 -38.14
C ASP A 202 21.59 23.21 -36.83
N LEU A 203 21.60 24.15 -35.88
CA LEU A 203 20.83 24.05 -34.62
C LEU A 203 19.48 24.82 -34.66
N LEU A 204 18.89 24.99 -35.85
CA LEU A 204 17.66 25.77 -36.02
C LEU A 204 16.66 25.14 -37.02
N ASP A 205 16.46 23.81 -37.00
CA ASP A 205 15.39 23.22 -37.83
C ASP A 205 14.64 22.03 -37.21
N LEU A 206 14.55 21.97 -35.86
CA LEU A 206 13.72 20.96 -35.16
C LEU A 206 12.39 21.52 -34.61
N PHE A 207 12.17 22.84 -34.70
CA PHE A 207 10.95 23.50 -34.19
C PHE A 207 9.96 23.92 -35.28
N ASN A 208 10.20 23.59 -36.55
CA ASN A 208 9.32 23.94 -37.65
C ASN A 208 8.44 22.75 -38.08
N ALA A 209 7.35 22.51 -37.34
CA ALA A 209 6.28 21.60 -37.75
C ALA A 209 5.04 22.42 -38.17
N PRO A 210 4.59 22.36 -39.44
CA PRO A 210 3.24 22.71 -39.80
C PRO A 210 2.32 21.47 -39.83
N ALA A 211 1.06 21.75 -39.54
CA ALA A 211 0.00 20.81 -39.28
C ALA A 211 -0.69 20.24 -40.54
N GLN A 212 -1.47 19.18 -40.31
CA GLN A 212 -2.62 18.65 -41.08
C GLN A 212 -2.36 17.89 -42.38
N VAL A 213 -2.76 16.61 -42.40
CA VAL A 213 -3.31 15.94 -43.58
C VAL A 213 -4.56 15.15 -43.19
N ASP A 214 -5.68 15.55 -43.81
CA ASP A 214 -7.00 14.95 -43.84
C ASP A 214 -7.01 13.45 -44.15
N ILE A 215 -7.82 12.68 -43.42
CA ILE A 215 -8.23 11.32 -43.82
C ILE A 215 -9.66 11.42 -44.35
N THR A 216 -9.80 11.76 -45.62
CA THR A 216 -11.00 11.47 -46.41
C THR A 216 -10.60 10.66 -47.64
N SER A 217 -11.04 9.40 -47.67
CA SER A 217 -11.26 8.53 -48.84
C SER A 217 -10.74 7.10 -48.59
N PHE A 218 -11.55 6.29 -47.92
CA PHE A 218 -11.54 4.84 -48.07
C PHE A 218 -12.99 4.37 -48.18
N TYR A 219 -13.58 4.61 -49.35
CA TYR A 219 -14.71 3.83 -49.86
C TYR A 219 -14.37 3.45 -51.30
N ILE A 220 -14.81 2.25 -51.69
CA ILE A 220 -14.66 1.60 -53.01
C ILE A 220 -13.45 0.65 -53.11
N ASN A 221 -13.63 -0.59 -52.67
CA ASN A 221 -13.99 -1.69 -53.57
C ASN A 221 -14.12 -3.01 -52.78
N ARG A 222 -15.35 -3.51 -52.68
CA ARG A 222 -15.66 -4.89 -52.29
C ARG A 222 -16.22 -5.55 -53.54
N GLN A 223 -15.45 -6.45 -54.14
CA GLN A 223 -15.96 -7.56 -54.94
C GLN A 223 -15.99 -8.78 -54.02
#